data_AF-A0A7W9QIE8-F1
#
_entry.id   AF-A0A7W9QIE8-F1
#
_cell.length_a   1.000
_cell.length_b   1.000
_cell.length_c   1.000
_cell.angle_alpha   90.00
_cell.angle_beta   90.00
_cell.angle_gamma   90.00
#
_symmetry.space_group_name_H-M   'P 1'
#
loop_
_entity.id
_entity.type
_entity.pdbx_description
1 polymer ?
#
loop_
_entity_poly.entity_id
_entity_poly.type
_entity_poly.pdbx_seq_one_letter_code
_entity_poly.pdbx_strand_id
1 'polypeptide(L)'
;MSLKINELCVNCDVCEPACPNQAIAMGETIYVIDPARCTECVGHFDEPQCVVVCPVECIDPDPAIPETHAQLLAKLQRLQRDHPELYPQEPPAA
;
A
#
# COMPACT_ATOMS: atom_id res chain seq x y z
N MET A 1 4.09 6.98 6.98
CA MET A 1 4.76 5.80 7.51
C MET A 1 4.56 4.70 6.49
N SER A 2 5.51 3.79 6.31
CA SER A 2 5.13 2.55 5.63
C SER A 2 4.27 1.73 6.58
N LEU A 3 3.36 0.92 6.05
CA LEU A 3 2.80 -0.19 6.82
C LEU A 3 3.73 -1.40 6.72
N LYS A 4 3.59 -2.34 7.65
CA LYS A 4 4.32 -3.61 7.69
C LYS A 4 3.37 -4.75 8.03
N ILE A 5 3.54 -5.88 7.35
CA ILE A 5 2.86 -7.14 7.66
C ILE A 5 3.71 -7.91 8.68
N ASN A 6 3.08 -8.43 9.72
CA ASN A 6 3.75 -9.20 10.77
C ASN A 6 3.52 -10.72 10.60
N GLU A 7 4.15 -11.51 11.48
CA GLU A 7 4.18 -12.98 11.41
C GLU A 7 2.81 -13.67 11.60
N LEU A 8 1.74 -12.93 11.93
CA LEU A 8 0.38 -13.46 11.99
C LEU A 8 -0.25 -13.61 10.60
N CYS A 9 0.43 -13.19 9.53
CA CYS A 9 -0.03 -13.35 8.16
C CYS A 9 -0.35 -14.82 7.83
N VAL A 10 -1.54 -15.06 7.27
CA VAL A 10 -2.02 -16.40 6.90
C VAL A 10 -1.98 -16.67 5.39
N ASN A 11 -1.28 -15.82 4.61
CA ASN A 11 -1.13 -15.97 3.16
C ASN A 11 -2.46 -16.16 2.40
N CYS A 12 -3.43 -15.28 2.67
CA CYS A 12 -4.78 -15.37 2.10
C CYS A 12 -4.99 -14.58 0.79
N ASP A 13 -3.94 -13.94 0.25
CA ASP A 13 -3.89 -13.27 -1.05
C ASP A 13 -4.79 -12.04 -1.25
N VAL A 14 -5.61 -11.66 -0.26
CA VAL A 14 -6.59 -10.55 -0.43
C VAL A 14 -5.98 -9.15 -0.39
N CYS A 15 -4.80 -8.98 0.23
CA CYS A 15 -4.20 -7.66 0.44
C CYS A 15 -3.36 -7.17 -0.76
N GLU A 16 -2.75 -8.07 -1.53
CA GLU A 16 -1.98 -7.74 -2.74
C GLU A 16 -2.82 -6.96 -3.78
N PRO A 17 -3.98 -7.47 -4.24
CA PRO A 17 -4.79 -6.76 -5.24
C PRO A 17 -5.47 -5.50 -4.67
N ALA A 18 -5.58 -5.37 -3.35
CA ALA A 18 -6.16 -4.19 -2.71
C ALA A 18 -5.22 -2.98 -2.68
N CYS A 19 -3.91 -3.17 -2.93
CA CYS A 19 -2.95 -2.08 -2.86
C CYS A 19 -2.91 -1.27 -4.17
N PRO A 20 -3.29 0.03 -4.17
CA PRO A 20 -3.33 0.84 -5.40
C PRO A 20 -1.95 1.06 -6.01
N ASN A 21 -0.89 1.00 -5.20
CA ASN A 21 0.48 1.21 -5.65
C ASN A 21 1.22 -0.11 -5.91
N GLN A 22 0.55 -1.26 -5.82
CA GLN A 22 1.14 -2.60 -5.87
C GLN A 22 2.39 -2.72 -4.97
N ALA A 23 2.30 -2.19 -3.75
CA ALA A 23 3.38 -2.23 -2.78
C ALA A 23 3.48 -3.58 -2.05
N ILE A 24 2.53 -4.48 -2.23
CA ILE A 24 2.42 -5.74 -1.48
C ILE A 24 2.71 -6.89 -2.43
N ALA A 25 3.52 -7.85 -2.00
CA ALA A 25 3.84 -9.06 -2.75
C ALA A 25 4.14 -10.23 -1.79
N MET A 26 4.03 -11.47 -2.28
CA MET A 26 4.44 -12.66 -1.54
C MET A 26 5.96 -12.63 -1.28
N GLY A 27 6.35 -12.70 0.00
CA GLY A 27 7.73 -12.89 0.43
C GLY A 27 8.12 -14.37 0.52
N GLU A 28 9.13 -14.69 1.32
CA GLU A 28 9.58 -16.08 1.52
C GLU A 28 8.57 -16.90 2.35
N THR A 29 8.00 -16.27 3.39
CA THR A 29 7.11 -16.93 4.36
C THR A 29 5.76 -16.25 4.50
N ILE A 30 5.73 -14.93 4.40
CA ILE A 30 4.56 -14.07 4.54
C ILE A 30 4.55 -13.03 3.43
N TYR A 31 3.40 -12.39 3.22
CA TYR A 31 3.33 -11.18 2.41
C TYR A 31 4.21 -10.07 3.00
N VAL A 32 4.82 -9.27 2.12
CA VAL A 32 5.70 -8.16 2.48
C VAL A 32 5.24 -6.87 1.80
N ILE A 33 5.48 -5.75 2.46
CA ILE A 33 5.19 -4.41 1.93
C ILE A 33 6.51 -3.75 1.55
N ASP A 34 6.61 -3.28 0.30
CA ASP A 34 7.68 -2.40 -0.16
C ASP A 34 7.44 -0.97 0.36
N PRO A 35 8.26 -0.48 1.31
CA PRO A 35 8.08 0.84 1.88
C PRO A 35 8.32 1.98 0.89
N ALA A 36 9.05 1.73 -0.20
CA ALA A 36 9.24 2.74 -1.24
C ALA A 36 7.95 3.04 -2.01
N ARG A 37 6.98 2.12 -1.97
CA ARG A 37 5.70 2.20 -2.70
C ARG A 37 4.49 2.38 -1.78
N CYS A 38 4.59 2.01 -0.50
CA CYS A 38 3.50 2.19 0.45
C CYS A 38 3.25 3.68 0.75
N THR A 39 2.04 4.18 0.45
CA THR A 39 1.62 5.56 0.76
C THR A 39 0.58 5.61 1.89
N GLU A 40 0.37 4.50 2.62
CA GLU A 40 -0.79 4.34 3.52
C GLU A 40 -2.14 4.60 2.82
N CYS A 41 -2.20 4.40 1.49
CA CYS A 41 -3.32 4.78 0.64
C CYS A 41 -3.64 6.29 0.60
N VAL A 42 -2.82 7.16 1.21
CA VAL A 42 -2.96 8.62 1.10
C VAL A 42 -2.97 9.03 -0.36
N GLY A 43 -3.98 9.82 -0.73
CA GLY A 43 -4.24 10.29 -2.10
C GLY A 43 -5.08 9.33 -2.96
N HIS A 44 -5.44 8.15 -2.43
CA HIS A 44 -6.38 7.21 -3.06
C HIS A 44 -7.62 6.97 -2.22
N PHE A 45 -7.45 6.72 -0.92
CA PHE A 45 -8.50 6.37 0.02
C PHE A 45 -8.25 7.04 1.38
N ASP A 46 -9.30 7.15 2.20
CA ASP A 46 -9.20 7.69 3.56
C ASP A 46 -8.54 6.70 4.53
N GLU A 47 -8.62 5.40 4.24
CA GLU A 47 -8.07 4.33 5.06
C GLU A 47 -7.22 3.35 4.24
N PRO A 48 -6.21 2.69 4.85
CA PRO A 48 -5.41 1.71 4.15
C PRO A 48 -6.20 0.46 3.77
N GLN A 49 -6.39 0.24 2.46
CA GLN A 49 -7.25 -0.85 1.97
C GLN A 49 -6.75 -2.24 2.38
N CYS A 50 -5.43 -2.44 2.42
CA CYS A 50 -4.83 -3.69 2.89
C CYS A 50 -5.18 -4.03 4.35
N VAL A 51 -5.34 -3.02 5.21
CA VAL A 51 -5.76 -3.21 6.62
C VAL A 51 -7.23 -3.62 6.67
N VAL A 52 -8.09 -2.94 5.89
CA VAL A 52 -9.54 -3.21 5.82
C VAL A 52 -9.83 -4.65 5.39
N VAL A 53 -9.06 -5.19 4.45
CA VAL A 53 -9.30 -6.55 3.92
C VAL A 53 -8.58 -7.66 4.68
N CYS A 54 -7.66 -7.35 5.59
CA CYS A 54 -6.86 -8.35 6.28
C CYS A 54 -7.71 -9.13 7.31
N PRO A 55 -7.92 -10.45 7.17
CA PRO A 55 -8.83 -11.20 8.04
C PRO A 55 -8.26 -11.47 9.45
N VAL A 56 -6.98 -11.19 9.67
CA VAL A 56 -6.25 -11.48 10.92
C VAL A 56 -5.56 -10.24 11.49
N GLU A 57 -5.90 -9.05 10.99
CA GLU A 57 -5.44 -7.75 11.53
C GLU A 57 -3.91 -7.69 11.76
N CYS A 58 -3.13 -8.21 10.81
CA CYS A 58 -1.67 -8.34 10.92
C CYS A 58 -0.85 -7.24 10.21
N ILE A 59 -1.47 -6.09 9.92
CA ILE A 59 -0.86 -4.99 9.15
C ILE A 59 -0.89 -3.71 9.98
N ASP A 60 0.28 -3.25 10.41
CA ASP A 60 0.45 -2.13 11.34
C ASP A 60 1.41 -1.08 10.77
N PRO A 61 1.41 0.17 11.29
CA PRO A 61 2.45 1.15 10.98
C PRO A 61 3.85 0.63 11.32
N ASP A 62 4.80 0.77 10.39
CA ASP A 62 6.19 0.40 10.61
C ASP A 62 6.92 1.50 11.42
N PRO A 63 7.30 1.24 12.69
CA PRO A 63 8.00 2.23 13.50
C PRO A 63 9.41 2.55 12.97
N ALA A 64 9.99 1.70 12.12
CA ALA A 64 11.30 1.95 11.51
C ALA A 64 11.22 2.93 10.34
N ILE A 65 10.02 3.16 9.78
CA ILE A 65 9.81 4.00 8.59
C ILE A 65 8.69 5.01 8.87
N PRO A 66 8.89 5.94 9.82
CA PRO A 66 7.92 6.99 10.09
C PRO A 66 7.90 8.00 8.93
N GLU A 67 6.71 8.35 8.45
CA GLU A 67 6.53 9.40 7.44
C GLU A 67 5.25 10.17 7.74
N THR A 68 5.28 11.46 7.49
CA THR A 68 4.16 12.38 7.59
C THR A 68 3.26 12.29 6.35
N HIS A 69 2.04 12.81 6.46
CA HIS A 69 1.11 12.91 5.34
C HIS A 69 1.72 13.63 4.11
N ALA A 70 2.48 14.70 4.33
CA ALA A 70 3.15 15.42 3.24
C ALA A 70 4.21 14.56 2.53
N GLN A 71 4.96 13.73 3.27
CA GLN A 71 5.93 12.80 2.69
C GLN A 71 5.24 11.68 1.89
N LEU A 72 4.09 11.19 2.37
CA LEU A 72 3.29 10.18 1.67
C LEU A 72 2.72 10.73 0.35
N LEU A 73 2.20 11.96 0.35
CA LEU A 73 1.76 12.64 -0.88
C LEU A 73 2.91 12.85 -1.85
N ALA A 74 4.07 13.30 -1.37
CA ALA A 74 5.25 13.44 -2.21
C ALA A 74 5.73 12.10 -2.78
N LYS A 75 5.57 11.00 -2.04
CA LYS A 75 5.84 9.64 -2.52
C LYS A 75 4.86 9.24 -3.62
N LEU A 76 3.56 9.46 -3.41
CA LEU A 76 2.54 9.22 -4.44
C LEU A 76 2.85 9.96 -5.73
N GLN A 77 3.17 11.25 -5.66
CA GLN A 77 3.52 12.05 -6.84
C GLN A 77 4.71 11.47 -7.62
N ARG A 78 5.72 10.92 -6.91
CA ARG A 78 6.83 10.22 -7.55
C ARG A 78 6.35 8.94 -8.23
N LEU A 79 5.56 8.11 -7.54
CA LEU A 79 5.01 6.87 -8.10
C LEU A 79 4.16 7.15 -9.35
N GLN A 80 3.32 8.18 -9.35
CA GLN A 80 2.51 8.56 -10.51
C GLN A 80 3.35 8.94 -11.73
N ARG A 81 4.49 9.60 -11.50
CA ARG A 81 5.42 9.95 -12.56
C ARG A 81 6.20 8.73 -13.06
N ASP A 82 6.63 7.88 -12.14
CA ASP A 82 7.56 6.79 -12.42
C ASP A 82 6.82 5.51 -12.91
N HIS A 83 5.54 5.35 -12.55
CA HIS A 83 4.65 4.22 -12.85
C HIS A 83 3.27 4.67 -13.39
N PRO A 84 3.22 5.39 -14.53
CA PRO A 84 1.95 5.88 -15.10
C PRO A 84 0.96 4.75 -15.44
N GLU A 85 1.43 3.53 -15.67
CA GLU A 85 0.61 2.34 -15.93
C GLU A 85 -0.32 1.95 -14.77
N LEU A 86 0.00 2.36 -13.54
CA LEU A 86 -0.81 2.11 -12.35
C LEU A 86 -1.93 3.16 -12.16
N TYR A 87 -1.85 4.27 -12.89
CA TYR A 87 -2.79 5.40 -12.77
C TYR A 87 -3.42 5.73 -14.13
N PRO A 88 -4.07 4.74 -14.79
CA PRO A 88 -4.77 5.01 -16.02
C PRO A 88 -5.84 6.08 -15.75
N GLN A 89 -5.82 7.13 -16.55
CA GLN A 89 -6.86 8.15 -16.50
C GLN A 89 -8.18 7.46 -16.89
N GLU A 90 -9.15 7.42 -15.99
CA GLU A 90 -10.52 7.11 -16.43
C GLU A 90 -10.89 8.15 -17.49
N PRO A 91 -11.41 7.73 -18.66
CA PRO A 91 -11.99 8.69 -19.59
C PRO A 91 -13.08 9.46 -18.81
N PRO A 92 -13.19 10.78 -19.00
CA PRO A 92 -14.20 11.55 -18.30
C PRO A 92 -15.56 10.91 -18.54
N ALA A 93 -16.28 10.60 -17.45
CA ALA A 93 -17.64 10.10 -17.53
C ALA A 93 -18.43 11.01 -18.47
N ALA A 94 -18.92 10.42 -19.57
CA ALA A 94 -19.74 11.11 -20.57
C ALA A 94 -21.10 11.51 -19.99
#